data_AF-W2UM36-F1
#
_entry.id   AF-W2UM36-F1
#
_cell.length_a   1.000
_cell.length_b   1.000
_cell.length_c   1.000
_cell.angle_alpha   90.00
_cell.angle_beta   90.00
_cell.angle_gamma   90.00
#
_symmetry.space_group_name_H-M   'P 1'
#
loop_
_entity.id
_entity.type
_entity.pdbx_description
1 polymer ?
#
loop_
_entity_poly.entity_id
_entity_poly.type
_entity_poly.pdbx_seq_one_letter_code
_entity_poly.pdbx_strand_id
1 'polypeptide(L)' 'MLKIGVVSALYGIIIEVFQYLMPYGRSFEPLDIVANCCGILLGILAVKLFFSAERMKKKK' A
#
# COMPACT_ATOMS: atom_id res chain seq x y z
N MET A 1 10.39 -2.60 -5.79
CA MET A 1 9.21 -1.76 -5.56
C MET A 1 7.97 -2.30 -6.27
N LEU A 2 7.97 -2.54 -7.59
CA LEU A 2 6.78 -3.06 -8.30
C LEU A 2 6.29 -4.40 -7.72
N LYS A 3 7.17 -5.39 -7.56
CA LYS A 3 6.82 -6.70 -6.94
C LYS A 3 6.20 -6.54 -5.55
N ILE A 4 6.77 -5.65 -4.72
CA ILE A 4 6.28 -5.36 -3.37
C ILE A 4 4.89 -4.74 -3.46
N GLY A 5 4.69 -3.75 -4.34
CA GLY A 5 3.39 -3.13 -4.53
C GLY A 5 2.30 -4.10 -5.00
N VAL A 6 2.63 -5.01 -5.91
CA VAL A 6 1.70 -6.07 -6.35
C VAL A 6 1.32 -7.00 -5.20
N VAL A 7 2.31 -7.46 -4.41
CA VAL A 7 2.05 -8.31 -3.23
C VAL A 7 1.19 -7.56 -2.20
N SER A 8 1.48 -6.30 -1.92
CA SER A 8 0.69 -5.47 -1.00
C SER A 8 -0.74 -5.26 -1.49
N ALA A 9 -0.96 -5.06 -2.79
CA ALA A 9 -2.30 -4.88 -3.36
C ALA A 9 -3.13 -6.15 -3.24
N LEU A 10 -2.54 -7.32 -3.58
CA LEU A 10 -3.20 -8.61 -3.40
C LEU A 10 -3.52 -8.89 -1.93
N TYR A 11 -2.60 -8.56 -1.02
CA TYR A 11 -2.83 -8.69 0.42
C TYR A 11 -3.97 -7.78 0.90
N GLY A 12 -4.07 -6.55 0.41
CA GLY A 12 -5.17 -5.64 0.73
C GLY A 12 -6.55 -6.21 0.35
N ILE A 13 -6.65 -6.87 -0.81
CA ILE A 13 -7.89 -7.54 -1.24
C ILE A 13 -8.26 -8.69 -0.29
N ILE A 14 -7.28 -9.48 0.16
CA ILE A 14 -7.51 -10.56 1.13
C ILE A 14 -8.05 -10.00 2.45
N ILE A 15 -7.49 -8.88 2.91
CA ILE A 15 -7.94 -8.20 4.14
C ILE A 15 -9.39 -7.72 4.01
N GLU A 16 -9.78 -7.14 2.87
CA GLU A 16 -11.18 -6.75 2.65
C GLU A 16 -12.14 -7.95 2.69
N VAL A 17 -11.76 -9.08 2.10
CA VAL A 17 -12.56 -10.31 2.17
C VAL A 17 -12.70 -10.77 3.63
N PHE A 18 -11.63 -10.73 4.42
CA PHE A 18 -11.71 -11.05 5.84
C PHE A 18 -12.55 -10.05 6.63
N GLN A 19 -12.46 -8.75 6.34
CA GLN A 19 -13.28 -7.73 7.00
C GLN A 19 -14.77 -7.97 6.76
N TYR A 20 -15.15 -8.41 5.56
CA TYR A 20 -16.51 -8.79 5.25
C TYR A 20 -16.99 -10.05 6.00
N LEU A 21 -16.10 -11.04 6.19
CA LEU A 21 -16.44 -12.29 6.86
C LEU A 21 -16.46 -12.18 8.39
N MET A 22 -15.73 -11.23 8.97
CA MET A 22 -15.65 -11.05 10.42
C MET A 22 -16.90 -10.34 10.97
N PRO A 23 -17.32 -10.66 12.21
CA PRO A 23 -18.53 -10.10 12.83
C PRO A 23 -18.32 -8.67 13.36
N TYR A 24 -17.70 -7.80 12.55
CA TYR A 24 -17.44 -6.40 12.88
C TYR A 24 -18.43 -5.43 12.21
N GLY A 25 -19.40 -5.94 11.44
CA GLY A 25 -20.38 -5.12 10.73
C GLY A 25 -19.78 -4.27 9.61
N ARG A 26 -18.62 -4.67 9.07
CA ARG A 26 -17.99 -4.03 7.91
C ARG A 26 -18.48 -4.70 6.62
N SER A 27 -18.76 -3.88 5.62
CA SER A 27 -19.06 -4.34 4.27
C SER A 27 -17.80 -4.40 3.43
N PHE A 28 -17.83 -5.22 2.37
CA PHE A 28 -16.84 -5.16 1.31
C PHE A 28 -17.08 -3.89 0.47
N GLU A 29 -16.10 -2.99 0.41
CA GLU A 29 -16.25 -1.69 -0.24
C GLU A 29 -15.20 -1.52 -1.34
N PRO A 30 -15.57 -1.54 -2.64
CA PRO A 30 -14.59 -1.45 -3.74
C PRO A 30 -13.71 -0.18 -3.70
N LEU A 31 -14.16 0.88 -3.03
CA LEU A 31 -13.38 2.09 -2.82
C LEU A 31 -12.20 1.87 -1.84
N ASP A 32 -12.29 0.91 -0.93
CA ASP A 32 -11.21 0.53 -0.03
C ASP A 32 -10.06 -0.12 -0.80
N ILE A 33 -10.33 -0.91 -1.86
CA ILE A 33 -9.29 -1.40 -2.79
C ILE A 33 -8.54 -0.22 -3.43
N VAL A 34 -9.27 0.81 -3.88
CA VAL A 34 -8.67 1.98 -4.53
C VAL A 34 -7.82 2.76 -3.53
N ALA A 35 -8.32 2.98 -2.31
CA ALA A 35 -7.58 3.64 -1.24
C ALA A 35 -6.29 2.87 -0.88
N ASN A 36 -6.37 1.53 -0.80
CA ASN A 36 -5.20 0.67 -0.58
C ASN A 36 -4.17 0.82 -1.71
N CYS A 37 -4.61 0.80 -2.96
CA CYS A 37 -3.73 1.01 -4.12
C CYS A 37 -3.04 2.38 -4.07
N CYS A 38 -3.78 3.44 -3.74
CA CYS A 38 -3.24 4.78 -3.56
C CYS A 38 -2.18 4.83 -2.44
N GLY A 39 -2.46 4.21 -1.29
CA GLY A 39 -1.52 4.10 -0.17
C GLY A 39 -0.22 3.39 -0.55
N ILE A 40 -0.32 2.29 -1.31
CA ILE A 40 0.85 1.56 -1.82
C ILE A 40 1.71 2.44 -2.74
N LEU A 41 1.08 3.16 -3.68
CA LEU A 41 1.79 4.06 -4.59
C LEU A 41 2.50 5.19 -3.83
N LEU A 42 1.81 5.80 -2.86
CA LEU A 42 2.37 6.84 -2.02
C LEU A 42 3.53 6.32 -1.16
N GLY A 43 3.41 5.11 -0.58
CA GLY A 43 4.49 4.49 0.18
C GLY A 43 5.73 4.23 -0.69
N ILE A 44 5.55 3.71 -1.90
CA ILE A 44 6.65 3.52 -2.85
C ILE A 44 7.31 4.86 -3.21
N LEU A 45 6.52 5.91 -3.43
CA LEU A 45 7.03 7.25 -3.72
C LEU A 45 7.83 7.81 -2.54
N ALA A 46 7.29 7.74 -1.32
CA ALA A 46 7.95 8.22 -0.11
C ALA A 46 9.30 7.53 0.10
N VAL A 47 9.35 6.20 -0.05
CA VAL A 47 10.59 5.42 0.06
C VAL A 47 11.60 5.86 -1.02
N LYS A 48 11.18 6.02 -2.27
CA LYS A 48 12.07 6.50 -3.34
C LYS A 48 12.63 7.90 -3.03
N LEU A 49 11.80 8.82 -2.55
CA LEU A 49 12.22 10.17 -2.21
C LEU A 49 13.22 10.16 -1.05
N PHE A 50 12.95 9.40 0.01
CA PHE A 50 13.81 9.30 1.18
C PHE A 50 15.20 8.73 0.83
N PHE A 51 15.26 7.60 0.10
CA PHE A 51 16.53 7.01 -0.30
C PHE A 51 17.28 7.80 -1.39
N SER A 52 16.58 8.61 -2.20
CA SER A 52 17.24 9.56 -3.09
C SER A 52 17.86 10.73 -2.33
N ALA A 53 17.17 11.25 -1.30
CA ALA A 53 17.68 12.33 -0.45
C ALA A 53 18.93 11.89 0.34
N GLU A 54 18.91 10.68 0.90
CA GLU A 54 20.05 10.06 1.59
C GLU A 54 21.27 9.93 0.67
N ARG A 55 21.08 9.47 -0.58
CA ARG A 55 22.16 9.37 -1.57
C ARG A 55 22.75 10.73 -1.94
N MET A 56 21.95 11.79 -1.99
CA MET A 56 22.46 13.15 -2.25
C MET A 56 23.26 13.73 -1.09
N LYS A 57 22.84 13.49 0.17
CA LYS A 57 23.62 13.90 1.36
C LYS A 57 25.00 13.25 1.42
N LYS A 58 25.09 11.96 1.08
CA LYS A 58 26.36 11.20 1.15
C LYS A 58 27.39 11.59 0.07
N LYS A 59 26.97 12.32 -0.96
CA LYS A 59 27.80 12.75 -2.09
C LYS A 59 28.39 14.16 -1.91
N LYS A 60 28.04 14.84 -0.83
CA LYS A 60 28.41 16.21 -0.49
C LYS A 60 29.32 16.19 0.73
#